data_AF-A0A3N2CVM0-F1
#
_entry.id   AF-A0A3N2CVM0-F1
#
_cell.length_a   1.000
_cell.length_b   1.000
_cell.length_c   1.000
_cell.angle_alpha   90.00
_cell.angle_beta   90.00
_cell.angle_gamma   90.00
#
_symmetry.space_group_name_H-M   'P 1'
#
loop_
_entity.id
_entity.type
_entity.pdbx_description
1 polymer ?
#
loop_
_entity_poly.entity_id
_entity_poly.type
_entity_poly.pdbx_seq_one_letter_code
_entity_poly.pdbx_strand_id
1 'polypeptide(L)'
;MVSMPTIDRDAQVHASEMSEMSSTNSSTDEAHLSIGDLADRTGLSPATLRMWETRHGFPKPQRLDSGHRRYSEDDVSTIERVVQHKDAGTRLEQAIRRAMADAQPAAPSVYAYLRRRHPAVGVHRLKKTTLLALSWAIEDEFCAKADRASIYGAFQKEHYYRKAQPRWTELARVARSATVLADFGSDDRDASPVEVHLADDAPMRREWAVVCDAPDLPVVLTAWELPGQSDVRDRDRLFESMWTVDAAAVHDAARVCASVAGVEAPPVSNPPGSSADPLAVTGLFNRMVSYVDRLS
;
A
#
# COMPACT_ATOMS: atom_id res chain seq x y z
N MET A 1 -4.97 65.10 1.83
CA MET A 1 -5.81 64.89 0.64
C MET A 1 -5.59 63.45 0.22
N VAL A 2 -6.40 62.55 0.78
CA VAL A 2 -6.23 61.09 0.66
C VAL A 2 -7.13 60.63 -0.50
N SER A 3 -6.52 60.06 -1.54
CA SER A 3 -7.23 59.48 -2.68
C SER A 3 -7.93 58.19 -2.28
N MET A 4 -9.25 58.16 -2.41
CA MET A 4 -10.01 56.92 -2.63
C MET A 4 -10.02 56.61 -4.13
N PRO A 5 -9.89 55.34 -4.53
CA PRO A 5 -10.51 54.86 -5.76
C PRO A 5 -11.60 53.83 -5.45
N THR A 6 -12.79 54.16 -5.97
CA THR A 6 -13.66 53.32 -6.81
C THR A 6 -13.84 51.85 -6.44
N ILE A 7 -15.06 51.56 -5.94
CA ILE A 7 -15.65 50.22 -5.82
C ILE A 7 -15.84 49.63 -7.22
N ASP A 8 -15.16 48.53 -7.52
CA ASP A 8 -15.35 47.77 -8.76
C ASP A 8 -16.56 46.82 -8.63
N ARG A 9 -17.35 46.78 -9.69
CA ARG A 9 -18.68 46.17 -9.82
C ARG A 9 -18.63 44.66 -10.09
N ASP A 10 -17.45 44.06 -10.08
CA ASP A 10 -17.23 42.65 -10.41
C ASP A 10 -17.48 41.68 -9.24
N ALA A 11 -17.64 42.17 -8.01
CA ALA A 11 -17.88 41.33 -6.84
C ALA A 11 -19.33 40.77 -6.74
N GLN A 12 -20.26 41.23 -7.57
CA GLN A 12 -21.67 40.85 -7.48
C GLN A 12 -22.12 39.80 -8.51
N VAL A 13 -21.29 39.50 -9.53
CA VAL A 13 -21.63 38.48 -10.56
C VAL A 13 -21.19 37.08 -10.13
N HIS A 14 -20.11 36.94 -9.36
CA HIS A 14 -19.62 35.63 -8.91
C HIS A 14 -20.44 34.96 -7.79
N ALA A 15 -21.29 35.71 -7.07
CA ALA A 15 -22.09 35.14 -5.99
C ALA A 15 -23.38 34.43 -6.48
N SER A 16 -23.76 34.60 -7.75
CA SER A 16 -24.96 33.96 -8.32
C SER A 16 -24.67 32.72 -9.18
N GLU A 17 -23.43 32.49 -9.60
CA GLU A 17 -23.01 31.23 -10.27
C GLU A 17 -22.68 30.10 -9.27
N MET A 18 -22.55 30.42 -7.97
CA MET A 18 -22.24 29.46 -6.91
C MET A 18 -23.46 28.66 -6.39
N SER A 19 -24.68 28.91 -6.89
CA SER A 19 -25.90 28.25 -6.40
C SER A 19 -26.57 27.26 -7.37
N GLU A 20 -26.08 27.11 -8.61
CA GLU A 20 -26.72 26.24 -9.62
C GLU A 20 -25.92 24.98 -10.01
N MET A 21 -24.77 24.72 -9.40
CA MET A 21 -23.97 23.51 -9.67
C MET A 21 -23.97 22.48 -8.53
N SER A 22 -24.90 22.62 -7.57
CA SER A 22 -25.10 21.68 -6.44
C SER A 22 -25.91 20.43 -6.84
N SER A 23 -25.83 19.96 -8.08
CA SER A 23 -26.55 18.77 -8.53
C SER A 23 -25.85 18.07 -9.69
N THR A 24 -24.65 17.51 -9.47
CA THR A 24 -24.21 16.33 -10.23
C THR A 24 -23.20 15.49 -9.44
N ASN A 25 -23.72 14.41 -8.86
CA ASN A 25 -23.09 13.13 -8.49
C ASN A 25 -21.68 13.10 -7.87
N SER A 26 -21.68 12.86 -6.57
CA SER A 26 -20.82 11.87 -5.90
C SER A 26 -20.45 10.68 -6.78
N SER A 27 -19.18 10.54 -7.16
CA SER A 27 -18.62 9.26 -7.64
C SER A 27 -17.08 9.26 -7.68
N THR A 28 -16.48 9.34 -6.50
CA THR A 28 -15.15 8.74 -6.26
C THR A 28 -15.32 7.76 -5.12
N ASP A 29 -16.10 6.71 -5.40
CA ASP A 29 -16.17 5.51 -4.58
C ASP A 29 -15.10 4.58 -5.12
N GLU A 30 -14.32 3.99 -4.22
CA GLU A 30 -13.38 2.90 -4.47
C GLU A 30 -14.02 1.91 -5.46
N ALA A 31 -13.28 1.45 -6.48
CA ALA A 31 -13.85 0.65 -7.57
C ALA A 31 -14.34 -0.72 -7.06
N HIS A 32 -15.51 -0.71 -6.46
CA HIS A 32 -16.11 -1.87 -5.86
C HIS A 32 -16.83 -2.69 -6.94
N LEU A 33 -16.46 -3.96 -7.06
CA LEU A 33 -17.02 -4.90 -8.03
C LEU A 33 -18.49 -5.19 -7.71
N SER A 34 -19.33 -5.27 -8.74
CA SER A 34 -20.66 -5.85 -8.58
C SER A 34 -20.58 -7.37 -8.44
N ILE A 35 -21.69 -8.01 -8.07
CA ILE A 35 -21.72 -9.48 -8.02
C ILE A 35 -21.56 -10.14 -9.40
N GLY A 36 -21.89 -9.41 -10.47
CA GLY A 36 -21.68 -9.88 -11.85
C GLY A 36 -20.19 -9.88 -12.19
N ASP A 37 -19.51 -8.76 -11.94
CA ASP A 37 -18.06 -8.64 -12.18
C ASP A 37 -17.27 -9.66 -11.34
N LEU A 38 -17.70 -9.86 -10.08
CA LEU A 38 -17.10 -10.88 -9.20
C LEU A 38 -17.28 -12.30 -9.76
N ALA A 39 -18.46 -12.61 -10.30
CA ALA A 39 -18.75 -13.90 -10.90
C ALA A 39 -17.89 -14.14 -12.15
N ASP A 40 -17.78 -13.13 -13.02
CA ASP A 40 -17.00 -13.21 -14.24
C ASP A 40 -15.50 -13.42 -13.94
N ARG A 41 -14.96 -12.73 -12.93
CA ARG A 41 -13.56 -12.89 -12.53
C ARG A 41 -13.27 -14.22 -11.87
N THR A 42 -14.14 -14.69 -10.97
CA THR A 42 -13.89 -15.91 -10.19
C THR A 42 -14.33 -17.19 -10.91
N GLY A 43 -15.03 -17.08 -12.04
CA GLY A 43 -15.62 -18.21 -12.76
C GLY A 43 -16.78 -18.88 -12.02
N LEU A 44 -17.29 -18.28 -10.94
CA LEU A 44 -18.41 -18.78 -10.16
C LEU A 44 -19.71 -18.09 -10.56
N SER A 45 -20.84 -18.79 -10.50
CA SER A 45 -22.13 -18.14 -10.77
C SER A 45 -22.50 -17.15 -9.65
N PRO A 46 -23.23 -16.05 -9.96
CA PRO A 46 -23.75 -15.14 -8.92
C PRO A 46 -24.61 -15.86 -7.88
N ALA A 47 -25.32 -16.92 -8.27
CA ALA A 47 -26.12 -17.74 -7.36
C ALA A 47 -25.24 -18.51 -6.36
N THR A 48 -24.10 -19.05 -6.82
CA THR A 48 -23.12 -19.71 -5.96
C THR A 48 -22.54 -18.74 -4.93
N LEU A 49 -22.16 -17.53 -5.38
CA LEU A 49 -21.62 -16.49 -4.50
C LEU A 49 -22.63 -16.05 -3.44
N ARG A 50 -23.90 -15.82 -3.80
CA ARG A 50 -24.98 -15.51 -2.84
C ARG A 50 -25.24 -16.64 -1.86
N MET A 51 -25.15 -17.88 -2.31
CA MET A 51 -25.32 -19.05 -1.45
C MET A 51 -24.18 -19.13 -0.43
N TRP A 52 -22.93 -18.89 -0.84
CA TRP A 52 -21.80 -18.83 0.08
C TRP A 52 -21.99 -17.69 1.09
N GLU A 53 -22.39 -16.50 0.63
CA GLU A 53 -22.65 -15.33 1.50
C GLU A 53 -23.70 -15.69 2.56
N THR A 54 -24.83 -16.25 2.13
CA THR A 54 -25.96 -16.54 3.02
C THR A 54 -25.65 -17.66 4.01
N ARG A 55 -24.97 -18.72 3.56
CA ARG A 55 -24.75 -19.93 4.35
C ARG A 55 -23.50 -19.88 5.23
N HIS A 56 -22.47 -19.20 4.75
CA HIS A 56 -21.15 -19.19 5.38
C HIS A 56 -20.67 -17.78 5.74
N GLY A 57 -21.45 -16.73 5.43
CA GLY A 57 -21.07 -15.35 5.70
C GLY A 57 -19.89 -14.85 4.86
N PHE A 58 -19.63 -15.48 3.71
CA PHE A 58 -18.49 -15.22 2.83
C PHE A 58 -18.88 -15.32 1.35
N PRO A 59 -18.46 -14.41 0.45
CA PRO A 59 -17.74 -13.16 0.73
C PRO A 59 -18.57 -12.17 1.56
N LYS A 60 -17.92 -11.18 2.18
CA LYS A 60 -18.59 -10.13 2.96
C LYS A 60 -18.66 -8.84 2.15
N PRO A 61 -19.75 -8.58 1.43
CA PRO A 61 -19.86 -7.37 0.62
C PRO A 61 -19.92 -6.12 1.50
N GLN A 62 -19.27 -5.05 1.06
CA GLN A 62 -19.62 -3.70 1.45
C GLN A 62 -21.00 -3.38 0.87
N ARG A 63 -21.87 -2.74 1.64
CA ARG A 63 -23.18 -2.28 1.18
C ARG A 63 -23.13 -0.78 1.02
N LEU A 64 -23.45 -0.30 -0.17
CA LEU A 64 -23.67 1.12 -0.43
C LEU A 64 -24.98 1.56 0.24
N ASP A 65 -25.16 2.87 0.40
CA ASP A 65 -26.41 3.47 0.90
C ASP A 65 -27.64 3.10 0.05
N SER A 66 -27.41 2.79 -1.23
CA SER A 66 -28.43 2.26 -2.16
C SER A 66 -28.83 0.79 -1.89
N GLY A 67 -28.15 0.11 -0.97
CA GLY A 67 -28.35 -1.31 -0.66
C GLY A 67 -27.66 -2.29 -1.62
N HIS A 68 -26.94 -1.79 -2.63
CA HIS A 68 -26.18 -2.63 -3.56
C HIS A 68 -24.92 -3.21 -2.91
N ARG A 69 -24.64 -4.47 -3.25
CA ARG A 69 -23.42 -5.18 -2.83
C ARG A 69 -22.23 -4.76 -3.66
N ARG A 70 -21.10 -4.66 -2.99
CA ARG A 70 -19.83 -4.20 -3.50
C ARG A 70 -18.73 -5.07 -2.92
N TYR A 71 -17.88 -5.58 -3.80
CA TYR A 71 -16.82 -6.52 -3.46
C TYR A 71 -15.47 -5.91 -3.82
N SER A 72 -14.47 -6.25 -3.01
CA SER A 72 -13.09 -5.87 -3.21
C SER A 72 -12.36 -6.87 -4.10
N GLU A 73 -11.17 -6.49 -4.55
CA GLU A 73 -10.28 -7.39 -5.28
C GLU A 73 -9.66 -8.44 -4.35
N ASP A 74 -9.61 -8.17 -3.05
CA ASP A 74 -9.25 -9.18 -2.07
C ASP A 74 -10.35 -10.25 -1.93
N ASP A 75 -11.62 -9.89 -2.13
CA ASP A 75 -12.70 -10.88 -2.21
C ASP A 75 -12.47 -11.81 -3.40
N VAL A 76 -12.08 -11.28 -4.58
CA VAL A 76 -11.73 -12.08 -5.76
C VAL A 76 -10.59 -13.04 -5.44
N SER A 77 -9.46 -12.51 -4.95
CA SER A 77 -8.28 -13.32 -4.63
C SER A 77 -8.58 -14.39 -3.58
N THR A 78 -9.42 -14.07 -2.59
CA THR A 78 -9.84 -15.00 -1.54
C THR A 78 -10.74 -16.08 -2.11
N ILE A 79 -11.71 -15.72 -2.96
CA ILE A 79 -12.61 -16.68 -3.61
C ILE A 79 -11.84 -17.63 -4.52
N GLU A 80 -10.90 -17.13 -5.34
CA GLU A 80 -10.05 -17.97 -6.19
C GLU A 80 -9.27 -19.00 -5.36
N ARG A 81 -8.75 -18.60 -4.20
CA ARG A 81 -8.10 -19.53 -3.27
C ARG A 81 -9.08 -20.53 -2.66
N VAL A 82 -10.30 -20.13 -2.33
CA VAL A 82 -11.35 -21.07 -1.91
C VAL A 82 -11.61 -22.10 -3.01
N VAL A 83 -11.69 -21.68 -4.27
CA VAL A 83 -11.87 -22.57 -5.43
C VAL A 83 -10.70 -23.54 -5.54
N GLN A 84 -9.45 -23.06 -5.49
CA GLN A 84 -8.25 -23.92 -5.53
C GLN A 84 -8.25 -24.97 -4.40
N HIS A 85 -8.58 -24.58 -3.16
CA HIS A 85 -8.66 -25.50 -2.03
C HIS A 85 -9.78 -26.55 -2.24
N LYS A 86 -10.91 -26.16 -2.83
CA LYS A 86 -12.00 -27.08 -3.17
C LYS A 86 -11.62 -28.06 -4.28
N ASP A 87 -10.93 -27.59 -5.31
CA ASP A 87 -10.45 -28.43 -6.40
C ASP A 87 -9.40 -29.43 -5.91
N ALA A 88 -8.65 -29.08 -4.85
CA ALA A 88 -7.79 -29.98 -4.09
C ALA A 88 -8.55 -30.92 -3.11
N GLY A 89 -9.88 -30.98 -3.16
CA GLY A 89 -10.72 -31.88 -2.37
C GLY A 89 -11.07 -31.39 -0.95
N THR A 90 -10.75 -30.14 -0.60
CA THR A 90 -11.09 -29.57 0.71
C THR A 90 -12.58 -29.21 0.76
N ARG A 91 -13.25 -29.52 1.88
CA ARG A 91 -14.65 -29.11 2.09
C ARG A 91 -14.78 -27.58 2.13
N LEU A 92 -15.87 -27.04 1.59
CA LEU A 92 -16.09 -25.59 1.41
C LEU A 92 -15.81 -24.76 2.68
N GLU A 93 -16.33 -25.13 3.85
CA GLU A 93 -16.08 -24.38 5.10
C GLU A 93 -14.59 -24.36 5.49
N GLN A 94 -13.89 -25.47 5.29
CA GLN A 94 -12.46 -25.55 5.56
C GLN A 94 -11.65 -24.81 4.49
N ALA A 95 -12.10 -24.82 3.23
CA ALA A 95 -11.51 -24.06 2.14
C ALA A 95 -11.66 -22.54 2.38
N ILE A 96 -12.84 -22.07 2.80
CA ILE A 96 -13.08 -20.67 3.24
C ILE A 96 -12.14 -20.33 4.38
N ARG A 97 -12.10 -21.14 5.44
CA ARG A 97 -11.23 -20.89 6.60
C ARG A 97 -9.75 -20.82 6.21
N ARG A 98 -9.28 -21.74 5.37
CA ARG A 98 -7.88 -21.76 4.88
C ARG A 98 -7.59 -20.56 3.99
N ALA A 99 -8.47 -20.25 3.04
CA ALA A 99 -8.31 -19.07 2.19
C ALA A 99 -8.29 -17.78 3.02
N MET A 100 -9.14 -17.64 4.03
CA MET A 100 -9.11 -16.49 4.94
C MET A 100 -7.81 -16.45 5.77
N ALA A 101 -7.35 -17.60 6.31
CA ALA A 101 -6.09 -17.68 7.03
C ALA A 101 -4.86 -17.39 6.14
N ASP A 102 -4.93 -17.81 4.87
CA ASP A 102 -3.94 -17.50 3.85
C ASP A 102 -4.02 -16.02 3.42
N ALA A 103 -5.18 -15.36 3.55
CA ALA A 103 -5.38 -13.96 3.18
C ALA A 103 -4.74 -13.06 4.23
N GLN A 104 -4.79 -13.49 5.49
CA GLN A 104 -4.03 -12.86 6.55
C GLN A 104 -2.53 -13.12 6.30
N PRO A 105 -1.67 -12.10 6.36
CA PRO A 105 -0.24 -12.30 6.30
C PRO A 105 0.22 -13.26 7.40
N ALA A 106 0.48 -14.53 7.04
CA ALA A 106 0.94 -15.55 7.99
C ALA A 106 2.37 -15.27 8.51
N ALA A 107 3.09 -14.38 7.84
CA ALA A 107 4.39 -13.87 8.25
C ALA A 107 4.28 -12.34 8.46
N PRO A 108 4.66 -11.82 9.63
CA PRO A 108 4.77 -10.37 9.88
C PRO A 108 6.06 -9.83 9.24
N SER A 109 6.21 -10.06 7.93
CA SER A 109 7.40 -9.80 7.11
C SER A 109 6.96 -9.48 5.68
N VAL A 110 7.31 -8.29 5.19
CA VAL A 110 7.00 -7.87 3.81
C VAL A 110 7.81 -8.73 2.84
N TYR A 111 9.09 -8.93 3.15
CA TYR A 111 10.01 -9.70 2.31
C TYR A 111 9.53 -11.15 2.11
N ALA A 112 9.26 -11.87 3.21
CA ALA A 112 8.86 -13.28 3.15
C ALA A 112 7.49 -13.46 2.47
N TYR A 113 6.58 -12.50 2.67
CA TYR A 113 5.28 -12.52 2.01
C TYR A 113 5.41 -12.35 0.49
N LEU A 114 6.13 -11.31 0.03
CA LEU A 114 6.38 -11.09 -1.40
C LEU A 114 7.13 -12.26 -2.03
N ARG A 115 8.15 -12.80 -1.36
CA ARG A 115 8.91 -13.95 -1.88
C ARG A 115 8.04 -15.19 -2.08
N ARG A 116 7.01 -15.39 -1.24
CA ARG A 116 6.10 -16.53 -1.33
C ARG A 116 4.97 -16.31 -2.34
N ARG A 117 4.38 -15.11 -2.37
CA ARG A 117 3.16 -14.80 -3.14
C ARG A 117 3.44 -14.24 -4.53
N HIS A 118 4.59 -13.59 -4.69
CA HIS A 118 4.98 -12.89 -5.92
C HIS A 118 6.35 -13.40 -6.41
N PRO A 119 6.49 -14.69 -6.77
CA PRO A 119 7.78 -15.30 -7.10
C PRO A 119 8.43 -14.73 -8.37
N ALA A 120 7.67 -14.03 -9.21
CA ALA A 120 8.17 -13.34 -10.39
C ALA A 120 8.96 -12.06 -10.06
N VAL A 121 8.79 -11.50 -8.86
CA VAL A 121 9.54 -10.32 -8.43
C VAL A 121 11.00 -10.70 -8.22
N GLY A 122 11.89 -9.98 -8.91
CA GLY A 122 13.33 -10.22 -8.88
C GLY A 122 13.93 -10.03 -7.49
N VAL A 123 14.85 -10.92 -7.12
CA VAL A 123 15.64 -10.80 -5.90
C VAL A 123 17.05 -10.35 -6.25
N HIS A 124 17.52 -9.32 -5.56
CA HIS A 124 18.82 -8.69 -5.77
C HIS A 124 19.61 -8.67 -4.47
N ARG A 125 20.93 -8.75 -4.56
CA ARG A 125 21.81 -8.48 -3.41
C ARG A 125 22.38 -7.08 -3.55
N LEU A 126 21.98 -6.18 -2.64
CA LEU A 126 22.32 -4.76 -2.69
C LEU A 126 23.04 -4.32 -1.42
N LYS A 127 23.93 -3.34 -1.54
CA LYS A 127 24.53 -2.67 -0.38
C LYS A 127 23.54 -1.69 0.25
N LYS A 128 23.77 -1.35 1.52
CA LYS A 128 22.99 -0.31 2.22
C LYS A 128 22.98 1.03 1.48
N THR A 129 24.09 1.44 0.87
CA THR A 129 24.15 2.68 0.08
C THR A 129 23.21 2.64 -1.14
N THR A 130 23.16 1.51 -1.84
CA THR A 130 22.24 1.32 -2.97
C THR A 130 20.79 1.30 -2.49
N LEU A 131 20.50 0.67 -1.35
CA LEU A 131 19.15 0.69 -0.78
C LEU A 131 18.70 2.10 -0.40
N LEU A 132 19.57 2.89 0.24
CA LEU A 132 19.31 4.30 0.51
C LEU A 132 18.98 5.08 -0.77
N ALA A 133 19.74 4.85 -1.84
CA ALA A 133 19.49 5.47 -3.14
C ALA A 133 18.09 5.15 -3.68
N LEU A 134 17.70 3.87 -3.65
CA LEU A 134 16.39 3.42 -4.10
C LEU A 134 15.25 3.95 -3.21
N SER A 135 15.41 3.90 -1.89
CA SER A 135 14.42 4.45 -0.94
C SER A 135 14.22 5.95 -1.16
N TRP A 136 15.29 6.73 -1.30
CA TRP A 136 15.16 8.16 -1.55
C TRP A 136 14.52 8.46 -2.89
N ALA A 137 14.85 7.71 -3.95
CA ALA A 137 14.19 7.86 -5.24
C ALA A 137 12.68 7.61 -5.15
N ILE A 138 12.27 6.55 -4.45
CA ILE A 138 10.86 6.20 -4.21
C ILE A 138 10.16 7.30 -3.42
N GLU A 139 10.75 7.72 -2.30
CA GLU A 139 10.20 8.75 -1.42
C GLU A 139 10.10 10.12 -2.14
N ASP A 140 11.04 10.47 -3.01
CA ASP A 140 10.94 11.71 -3.80
C ASP A 140 9.84 11.61 -4.85
N GLU A 141 9.73 10.47 -5.54
CA GLU A 141 8.71 10.27 -6.57
C GLU A 141 7.31 10.26 -5.95
N PHE A 142 7.19 9.65 -4.78
CA PHE A 142 6.01 9.76 -3.92
C PHE A 142 5.64 11.22 -3.68
N CYS A 143 6.55 12.03 -3.12
CA CYS A 143 6.31 13.45 -2.86
C CYS A 143 5.87 14.23 -4.11
N ALA A 144 6.34 13.83 -5.29
CA ALA A 144 6.08 14.56 -6.53
C ALA A 144 4.76 14.19 -7.20
N LYS A 145 4.20 13.02 -6.91
CA LYS A 145 3.11 12.41 -7.71
C LYS A 145 1.95 11.90 -6.90
N ALA A 146 2.22 11.29 -5.75
CA ALA A 146 1.26 10.45 -5.06
C ALA A 146 0.05 11.25 -4.60
N ASP A 147 -1.12 10.91 -5.15
CA ASP A 147 -2.41 11.40 -4.68
C ASP A 147 -3.10 10.32 -3.84
N ARG A 148 -3.62 10.71 -2.66
CA ARG A 148 -4.35 9.84 -1.72
C ARG A 148 -3.67 8.52 -1.36
N ALA A 149 -2.34 8.46 -1.37
CA ALA A 149 -1.56 7.25 -1.16
C ALA A 149 -1.37 6.89 0.32
N SER A 150 -1.21 5.60 0.60
CA SER A 150 -0.80 5.08 1.91
C SER A 150 0.68 4.70 1.86
N ILE A 151 1.50 5.28 2.75
CA ILE A 151 2.94 5.02 2.80
C ILE A 151 3.37 4.35 4.11
N TYR A 152 4.20 3.31 4.00
CA TYR A 152 4.73 2.55 5.12
C TYR A 152 6.26 2.48 5.05
N GLY A 153 6.92 2.71 6.18
CA GLY A 153 8.38 2.65 6.30
C GLY A 153 8.81 1.73 7.43
N ALA A 154 9.57 0.68 7.15
CA ALA A 154 10.19 -0.15 8.18
C ALA A 154 11.67 0.20 8.30
N PHE A 155 12.08 0.66 9.49
CA PHE A 155 13.42 1.20 9.73
C PHE A 155 14.31 0.31 10.58
N GLN A 156 13.81 -0.85 11.04
CA GLN A 156 14.47 -1.78 11.96
C GLN A 156 14.71 -1.21 13.36
N LYS A 157 15.35 -0.03 13.43
CA LYS A 157 15.78 0.70 14.63
C LYS A 157 15.27 2.14 14.63
N GLU A 158 14.78 2.62 15.77
CA GLU A 158 14.28 3.99 15.95
C GLU A 158 15.31 5.03 15.51
N HIS A 159 16.58 4.86 15.89
CA HIS A 159 17.63 5.82 15.55
C HIS A 159 17.87 5.99 14.03
N TYR A 160 17.51 4.99 13.20
CA TYR A 160 17.54 5.14 11.75
C TYR A 160 16.38 6.00 11.27
N TYR A 161 15.18 5.78 11.83
CA TYR A 161 14.02 6.63 11.54
C TYR A 161 14.23 8.07 12.00
N ARG A 162 14.76 8.32 13.20
CA ARG A 162 15.00 9.69 13.69
C ARG A 162 15.88 10.53 12.75
N LYS A 163 16.79 9.89 12.00
CA LYS A 163 17.58 10.55 10.94
C LYS A 163 16.75 10.89 9.69
N ALA A 164 15.75 10.06 9.36
CA ALA A 164 14.85 10.23 8.23
C ALA A 164 13.56 11.02 8.58
N GLN A 165 13.30 11.26 9.87
CA GLN A 165 12.05 11.84 10.37
C GLN A 165 11.66 13.15 9.67
N PRO A 166 12.57 14.15 9.46
CA PRO A 166 12.19 15.37 8.77
C PRO A 166 11.61 15.13 7.37
N ARG A 167 12.17 14.15 6.65
CA ARG A 167 11.69 13.76 5.32
C ARG A 167 10.35 13.03 5.41
N TRP A 168 10.20 12.13 6.36
CA TRP A 168 8.98 11.37 6.58
C TRP A 168 7.81 12.21 7.09
N THR A 169 8.08 13.30 7.81
CA THR A 169 7.08 14.32 8.13
C THR A 169 6.54 15.00 6.86
N GLU A 170 7.39 15.31 5.88
CA GLU A 170 6.93 15.89 4.61
C GLU A 170 6.14 14.87 3.76
N LEU A 171 6.54 13.59 3.75
CA LEU A 171 5.75 12.53 3.12
C LEU A 171 4.35 12.41 3.76
N ALA A 172 4.28 12.49 5.08
CA ALA A 172 3.02 12.40 5.81
C ALA A 172 2.04 13.56 5.51
N ARG A 173 2.54 14.74 5.10
CA ARG A 173 1.69 15.89 4.74
C ARG A 173 0.90 15.67 3.45
N VAL A 174 1.44 14.90 2.52
CA VAL A 174 0.83 14.65 1.20
C VAL A 174 0.16 13.27 1.11
N ALA A 175 0.51 12.35 2.01
CA ALA A 175 -0.10 11.03 2.09
C ALA A 175 -1.53 11.09 2.68
N ARG A 176 -2.38 10.12 2.29
CA ARG A 176 -3.62 9.81 3.01
C ARG A 176 -3.32 9.29 4.41
N SER A 177 -2.31 8.42 4.49
CA SER A 177 -1.80 7.87 5.74
C SER A 177 -0.31 7.58 5.60
N ALA A 178 0.44 7.82 6.67
CA ALA A 178 1.85 7.52 6.74
C ALA A 178 2.15 6.79 8.05
N THR A 179 2.82 5.65 7.97
CA THR A 179 3.11 4.80 9.12
C THR A 179 4.57 4.35 9.10
N VAL A 180 5.21 4.41 10.25
CA VAL A 180 6.61 4.03 10.44
C VAL A 180 6.67 2.90 11.45
N LEU A 181 7.41 1.85 11.12
CA LEU A 181 7.62 0.68 11.95
C LEU A 181 9.10 0.60 12.36
N ALA A 182 9.37 0.64 13.66
CA ALA A 182 10.71 0.52 14.22
C ALA A 182 10.63 0.02 15.67
N ASP A 183 11.77 -0.16 16.35
CA ASP A 183 11.80 -0.54 17.77
C ASP A 183 11.61 0.61 18.75
N PHE A 184 10.61 1.45 18.48
CA PHE A 184 10.17 2.49 19.40
C PHE A 184 9.88 1.91 20.79
N GLY A 185 9.89 2.74 21.84
CA GLY A 185 9.49 2.26 23.17
C GLY A 185 8.01 1.85 23.26
N SER A 186 7.15 2.49 22.46
CA SER A 186 5.72 2.24 22.38
C SER A 186 5.18 2.78 21.05
N ASP A 187 3.94 2.43 20.71
CA ASP A 187 3.22 3.10 19.64
C ASP A 187 2.96 4.58 19.98
N ASP A 188 3.02 5.44 18.96
CA ASP A 188 2.51 6.80 18.99
C ASP A 188 1.57 7.00 17.78
N ARG A 189 0.27 6.89 18.05
CA ARG A 189 -0.80 6.98 17.04
C ARG A 189 -1.17 8.42 16.70
N ASP A 190 -0.74 9.38 17.52
CA ASP A 190 -1.02 10.80 17.33
C ASP A 190 0.12 11.49 16.54
N ALA A 191 1.28 10.83 16.43
CA ALA A 191 2.39 11.28 15.59
C ALA A 191 2.03 11.31 14.09
N SER A 192 2.72 12.18 13.36
CA SER A 192 2.66 12.27 11.89
C SER A 192 4.07 12.24 11.31
N PRO A 193 4.51 11.10 10.73
CA PRO A 193 3.78 9.84 10.52
C PRO A 193 3.48 9.08 11.84
N VAL A 194 2.50 8.18 11.80
CA VAL A 194 2.18 7.28 12.92
C VAL A 194 3.38 6.38 13.23
N GLU A 195 3.80 6.31 14.49
CA GLU A 195 4.94 5.49 14.93
C GLU A 195 4.44 4.20 15.57
N VAL A 196 4.89 3.05 15.06
CA VAL A 196 4.45 1.71 15.48
C VAL A 196 5.64 0.92 16.00
N HIS A 197 5.51 0.42 17.23
CA HIS A 197 6.51 -0.44 17.86
C HIS A 197 6.55 -1.82 17.21
N LEU A 198 7.76 -2.24 16.82
CA LEU A 198 8.07 -3.61 16.46
C LEU A 198 8.64 -4.36 17.66
N ALA A 199 7.96 -5.43 18.07
CA ALA A 199 8.43 -6.36 19.10
C ALA A 199 9.82 -6.96 18.75
N ASP A 200 10.58 -7.38 19.76
CA ASP A 200 11.96 -7.84 19.57
C ASP A 200 12.11 -9.09 18.69
N ASP A 201 11.10 -9.96 18.69
CA ASP A 201 11.04 -11.17 17.87
C ASP A 201 10.36 -10.95 16.51
N ALA A 202 9.85 -9.74 16.24
CA ALA A 202 9.20 -9.44 14.97
C ALA A 202 10.21 -9.55 13.81
N PRO A 203 9.92 -10.34 12.75
CA PRO A 203 10.78 -10.47 11.58
C PRO A 203 11.16 -9.12 10.95
N MET A 204 10.23 -8.17 10.93
CA MET A 204 10.46 -6.80 10.43
C MET A 204 11.53 -6.01 11.22
N ARG A 205 11.99 -6.48 12.39
CA ARG A 205 13.18 -5.93 13.08
C ARG A 205 14.46 -6.06 12.26
N ARG A 206 14.48 -6.96 11.28
CA ARG A 206 15.61 -7.22 10.38
C ARG A 206 15.33 -6.82 8.93
N GLU A 207 14.21 -6.14 8.70
CA GLU A 207 13.77 -5.72 7.38
C GLU A 207 13.74 -4.20 7.27
N TRP A 208 14.28 -3.73 6.15
CA TRP A 208 14.01 -2.42 5.61
C TRP A 208 12.82 -2.54 4.66
N ALA A 209 11.84 -1.66 4.76
CA ALA A 209 10.79 -1.57 3.75
C ALA A 209 10.38 -0.11 3.50
N VAL A 210 10.07 0.20 2.24
CA VAL A 210 9.33 1.39 1.83
C VAL A 210 8.20 0.89 0.93
N VAL A 211 6.96 1.05 1.37
CA VAL A 211 5.77 0.64 0.63
C VAL A 211 4.93 1.87 0.37
N CYS A 212 4.67 2.17 -0.89
CA CYS A 212 3.73 3.20 -1.33
C CYS A 212 2.61 2.50 -2.10
N ASP A 213 1.44 2.41 -1.49
CA ASP A 213 0.22 1.97 -2.17
C ASP A 213 -0.54 3.20 -2.68
N ALA A 214 -0.46 3.40 -4.00
CA ALA A 214 -1.06 4.53 -4.72
C ALA A 214 -1.63 4.07 -6.07
N PRO A 215 -2.69 4.71 -6.59
CA PRO A 215 -3.25 4.36 -7.89
C PRO A 215 -2.30 4.65 -9.07
N ASP A 216 -1.59 5.75 -9.03
CA ASP A 216 -0.74 6.26 -10.11
C ASP A 216 0.67 5.67 -10.09
N LEU A 217 1.25 5.51 -8.90
CA LEU A 217 2.58 4.94 -8.70
C LEU A 217 2.62 3.99 -7.49
N PRO A 218 2.08 2.77 -7.63
CA PRO A 218 2.31 1.73 -6.63
C PRO A 218 3.78 1.32 -6.68
N VAL A 219 4.47 1.34 -5.54
CA VAL A 219 5.85 0.87 -5.46
C VAL A 219 6.16 0.27 -4.10
N VAL A 220 6.86 -0.86 -4.11
CA VAL A 220 7.41 -1.48 -2.91
C VAL A 220 8.89 -1.71 -3.10
N LEU A 221 9.66 -1.39 -2.08
CA LEU A 221 11.03 -1.84 -1.85
C LEU A 221 11.06 -2.53 -0.50
N THR A 222 11.52 -3.76 -0.45
CA THR A 222 11.77 -4.48 0.79
C THR A 222 13.12 -5.17 0.74
N ALA A 223 13.82 -5.20 1.86
CA ALA A 223 15.13 -5.80 1.96
C ALA A 223 15.34 -6.37 3.35
N TRP A 224 15.89 -7.56 3.45
CA TRP A 224 16.26 -8.15 4.72
C TRP A 224 17.78 -8.30 4.83
N GLU A 225 18.29 -8.07 6.03
CA GLU A 225 19.73 -8.08 6.25
C GLU A 225 20.28 -9.50 6.44
N LEU A 226 21.29 -9.84 5.62
CA LEU A 226 21.97 -11.12 5.72
C LEU A 226 22.69 -11.27 7.08
N PRO A 227 22.61 -12.44 7.74
CA PRO A 227 23.28 -12.66 9.03
C PRO A 227 24.81 -12.60 8.91
N GLY A 228 25.50 -12.34 10.03
CA GLY A 228 26.97 -12.39 10.11
C GLY A 228 27.70 -11.12 9.67
N GLN A 229 27.02 -9.96 9.70
CA GLN A 229 27.57 -8.68 9.21
C GLN A 229 27.92 -7.69 10.33
N SER A 230 28.15 -8.16 11.55
CA SER A 230 28.48 -7.31 12.71
C SER A 230 29.76 -6.49 12.52
N ASP A 231 30.74 -7.02 11.79
CA ASP A 231 32.04 -6.38 11.54
C ASP A 231 32.10 -5.63 10.20
N VAL A 232 31.00 -5.63 9.43
CA VAL A 232 30.91 -4.92 8.15
C VAL A 232 30.58 -3.45 8.42
N ARG A 233 31.29 -2.53 7.74
CA ARG A 233 30.98 -1.09 7.81
C ARG A 233 29.51 -0.88 7.46
N ASP A 234 28.80 -0.04 8.22
CA ASP A 234 27.35 0.11 8.11
C ASP A 234 26.87 0.35 6.66
N ARG A 235 27.56 1.20 5.90
CA ARG A 235 27.26 1.51 4.50
C ARG A 235 27.47 0.34 3.52
N ASP A 236 28.36 -0.58 3.87
CA ASP A 236 28.79 -1.71 3.02
C ASP A 236 28.01 -3.01 3.34
N ARG A 237 27.14 -3.00 4.36
CA ARG A 237 26.25 -4.12 4.70
C ARG A 237 25.40 -4.52 3.50
N LEU A 238 25.28 -5.82 3.29
CA LEU A 238 24.55 -6.44 2.20
C LEU A 238 23.16 -6.89 2.65
N PHE A 239 22.21 -6.70 1.76
CA PHE A 239 20.83 -7.06 1.94
C PHE A 239 20.37 -7.87 0.74
N GLU A 240 19.48 -8.81 1.00
CA GLU A 240 18.72 -9.42 -0.06
C GLU A 240 17.40 -8.65 -0.21
N SER A 241 17.14 -8.17 -1.42
CA SER A 241 16.20 -7.08 -1.69
C SER A 241 15.30 -7.41 -2.86
N MET A 242 14.05 -6.95 -2.77
CA MET A 242 13.03 -7.04 -3.81
C MET A 242 12.42 -5.65 -3.99
N TRP A 243 12.15 -5.27 -5.22
CA TRP A 243 11.32 -4.11 -5.50
C TRP A 243 10.45 -4.35 -6.73
N THR A 244 9.29 -3.72 -6.77
CA THR A 244 8.36 -3.81 -7.91
C THR A 244 7.39 -2.63 -7.90
N VAL A 245 6.82 -2.36 -9.07
CA VAL A 245 5.69 -1.44 -9.28
C VAL A 245 4.40 -2.18 -9.66
N ASP A 246 4.39 -3.50 -9.51
CA ASP A 246 3.18 -4.32 -9.69
C ASP A 246 2.16 -4.00 -8.59
N ALA A 247 1.00 -3.51 -8.99
CA ALA A 247 -0.03 -3.03 -8.06
C ALA A 247 -0.49 -4.11 -7.07
N ALA A 248 -0.61 -5.37 -7.52
CA ALA A 248 -1.05 -6.47 -6.66
C ALA A 248 -0.01 -6.79 -5.59
N ALA A 249 1.27 -6.86 -5.97
CA ALA A 249 2.38 -7.06 -5.03
C ALA A 249 2.50 -5.91 -4.03
N VAL A 250 2.36 -4.67 -4.49
CA VAL A 250 2.44 -3.48 -3.63
C VAL A 250 1.30 -3.44 -2.62
N HIS A 251 0.07 -3.70 -3.07
CA HIS A 251 -1.09 -3.75 -2.19
C HIS A 251 -0.95 -4.84 -1.11
N ASP A 252 -0.49 -6.03 -1.51
CA ASP A 252 -0.20 -7.12 -0.59
C ASP A 252 0.87 -6.76 0.45
N ALA A 253 1.94 -6.05 0.04
CA ALA A 253 2.95 -5.54 0.97
C ALA A 253 2.36 -4.52 1.95
N ALA A 254 1.49 -3.64 1.48
CA ALA A 254 0.84 -2.63 2.31
C ALA A 254 -0.09 -3.27 3.35
N ARG A 255 -0.79 -4.36 2.99
CA ARG A 255 -1.58 -5.17 3.93
C ARG A 255 -0.73 -5.83 5.01
N VAL A 256 0.47 -6.31 4.67
CA VAL A 256 1.42 -6.84 5.66
C VAL A 256 1.80 -5.75 6.64
N CYS A 257 2.16 -4.56 6.15
CA CYS A 257 2.48 -3.41 7.00
C CYS A 257 1.29 -3.01 7.89
N ALA A 258 0.09 -2.91 7.34
CA ALA A 258 -1.12 -2.58 8.09
C ALA A 258 -1.43 -3.61 9.18
N SER A 259 -1.30 -4.91 8.87
CA SER A 259 -1.49 -5.99 9.82
C SER A 259 -0.47 -5.94 10.96
N VAL A 260 0.80 -5.65 10.66
CA VAL A 260 1.85 -5.50 11.69
C VAL A 260 1.61 -4.24 12.52
N ALA A 261 1.13 -3.17 11.89
CA ALA A 261 0.73 -1.94 12.56
C ALA A 261 -0.56 -2.04 13.35
N GLY A 262 -1.29 -3.15 13.29
CA GLY A 262 -2.60 -3.28 13.95
C GLY A 262 -3.63 -2.26 13.46
N VAL A 263 -3.50 -1.78 12.22
CA VAL A 263 -4.43 -0.85 11.58
C VAL A 263 -5.22 -1.56 10.49
N GLU A 264 -6.31 -0.95 10.08
CA GLU A 264 -7.07 -1.41 8.92
C GLU A 264 -6.18 -1.37 7.66
N ALA A 265 -6.31 -2.41 6.82
CA ALA A 265 -5.60 -2.44 5.56
C ALA A 265 -6.02 -1.25 4.69
N PRO A 266 -5.09 -0.67 3.90
CA PRO A 266 -5.48 0.35 2.95
C PRO A 266 -6.49 -0.25 1.96
N PRO A 267 -7.45 0.55 1.45
CA PRO A 267 -8.31 0.11 0.38
C PRO A 267 -7.46 -0.17 -0.87
N VAL A 268 -7.94 -1.07 -1.72
CA VAL A 268 -7.27 -1.40 -2.97
C VAL A 268 -7.19 -0.15 -3.84
N SER A 269 -5.98 0.37 -4.07
CA SER A 269 -5.76 1.57 -4.88
C SER A 269 -6.02 1.32 -6.37
N ASN A 270 -5.83 0.08 -6.84
CA ASN A 270 -5.86 -0.30 -8.25
C ASN A 270 -6.46 -1.69 -8.50
N PRO A 271 -7.26 -1.90 -9.56
CA PRO A 271 -7.71 -3.23 -9.94
C PRO A 271 -6.53 -4.14 -10.36
N PRO A 272 -6.57 -5.46 -10.10
CA PRO A 272 -5.64 -6.46 -10.61
C PRO A 272 -5.48 -6.35 -12.12
N GLY A 273 -4.23 -6.28 -12.55
CA GLY A 273 -3.84 -6.06 -13.94
C GLY A 273 -3.69 -4.59 -14.34
N SER A 274 -3.99 -3.64 -13.44
CA SER A 274 -3.62 -2.24 -13.64
C SER A 274 -2.09 -2.11 -13.63
N SER A 275 -1.53 -1.62 -14.72
CA SER A 275 -0.12 -1.28 -14.80
C SER A 275 0.11 0.11 -14.22
N ALA A 276 1.19 0.27 -13.43
CA ALA A 276 1.66 1.60 -13.04
C ALA A 276 1.83 2.52 -14.27
N ASP A 277 1.63 3.83 -14.09
CA ASP A 277 1.81 4.80 -15.16
C ASP A 277 3.24 4.71 -15.73
N PRO A 278 3.41 4.37 -17.04
CA PRO A 278 4.73 4.25 -17.64
C PRO A 278 5.61 5.50 -17.49
N LEU A 279 5.00 6.70 -17.48
CA LEU A 279 5.74 7.95 -17.28
C LEU A 279 6.24 8.09 -15.85
N ALA A 280 5.41 7.75 -14.85
CA ALA A 280 5.81 7.74 -13.44
C ALA A 280 6.90 6.70 -13.17
N VAL A 281 6.79 5.50 -13.76
CA VAL A 281 7.82 4.45 -13.68
C VAL A 281 9.14 4.92 -14.28
N THR A 282 9.10 5.60 -15.43
CA THR A 282 10.31 6.17 -16.06
C THR A 282 10.93 7.25 -15.18
N GLY A 283 10.11 8.13 -14.59
CA GLY A 283 10.56 9.16 -13.63
C GLY A 283 11.27 8.56 -12.43
N LEU A 284 10.65 7.54 -11.81
CA LEU A 284 11.22 6.79 -10.69
C LEU A 284 12.58 6.17 -11.07
N PHE A 285 12.66 5.48 -12.21
CA PHE A 285 13.89 4.83 -12.65
C PHE A 285 15.02 5.84 -12.88
N ASN A 286 14.72 6.98 -13.51
CA ASN A 286 15.70 8.05 -13.72
C ASN A 286 16.24 8.60 -12.38
N ARG A 287 15.39 8.76 -11.37
CA ARG A 287 15.81 9.16 -10.02
C ARG A 287 16.67 8.10 -9.33
N MET A 288 16.30 6.83 -9.45
CA MET A 288 17.08 5.71 -8.92
C MET A 288 18.51 5.73 -9.49
N VAL A 289 18.65 5.87 -10.81
CA VAL A 289 19.97 5.97 -11.46
C VAL A 289 20.77 7.16 -10.92
N SER A 290 20.14 8.34 -10.82
CA SER A 290 20.80 9.55 -10.30
C SER A 290 21.26 9.41 -8.84
N TYR A 291 20.46 8.79 -7.99
CA TYR A 291 20.82 8.57 -6.59
C TYR A 291 21.91 7.53 -6.43
N VAL A 292 21.88 6.46 -7.22
CA VAL A 292 22.92 5.43 -7.21
C VAL A 292 24.25 6.06 -7.58
N ASP A 293 24.33 6.84 -8.65
CA ASP A 293 25.55 7.55 -9.05
C ASP A 293 26.08 8.48 -7.94
N ARG A 294 25.19 9.24 -7.29
CA ARG A 294 25.56 10.16 -6.20
C ARG A 294 26.08 9.46 -4.94
N LEU A 295 25.60 8.25 -4.65
CA LEU A 295 25.89 7.49 -3.43
C LEU A 295 26.92 6.36 -3.65
N SER A 296 27.46 6.24 -4.86
CA SER A 296 28.48 5.25 -5.24
C SER A 296 29.85 5.53 -4.63
#